data_AF-A0A939W0Y6-F1
#
_entry.id   AF-A0A939W0Y6-F1
#
_cell.length_a   1.000
_cell.length_b   1.000
_cell.length_c   1.000
_cell.angle_alpha   90.00
_cell.angle_beta   90.00
_cell.angle_gamma   90.00
#
_symmetry.space_group_name_H-M   'P 1'
#
loop_
_entity.id
_entity.type
_entity.pdbx_description
1 polymer ?
#
loop_
_entity_poly.entity_id
_entity_poly.type
_entity_poly.pdbx_seq_one_letter_code
_entity_poly.pdbx_strand_id
1 'polypeptide(L)'
;MNKLPKEVFISEMKKIIEKNDAKRPYDINIIDELHANENAHTRLLMKLLQFSRNREYFILNKFLELLNENENLKTDLKIKKINNPGFQYQWCQIDGLIYSHEENNKIAIIIENKINWAEDQKEQIKRYVESVNKIANIPNDKIYVIYLTDDGTKKVSSESLTTEAKAFLGITENSTGRYIELNYKDNLLPLFKDILTYLEFSKEVFLKSTLIQYIDYLEGRFGLREREKEFYSSIMSELLELFDIDLINVTLKQRAQIYYELINYIKDDLNLNPVESHLYSTFLEKLKDKIYPKNEQPGTVKNNFYHYFVRHPENMYLLKFKEPFINFQNKNRMNIIQLKDPEIEIEFPNDNLNKETITIRTKKAINYWQRQNIFYTKEIPYVEIYKMTPVEFFDFIYELIDS
;
A
#
# COMPACT_ATOMS: atom_id res chain seq x y z
N MET A 1 8.13 18.57 -20.13
CA MET A 1 8.96 17.40 -19.82
C MET A 1 9.62 16.90 -21.09
N ASN A 2 10.95 16.79 -21.10
CA ASN A 2 11.71 16.22 -22.20
C ASN A 2 11.62 14.68 -22.20
N LYS A 3 11.01 14.06 -23.22
CA LYS A 3 10.91 12.60 -23.33
C LYS A 3 12.09 12.07 -24.14
N LEU A 4 12.79 11.07 -23.61
CA LEU A 4 13.96 10.47 -24.25
C LEU A 4 13.59 9.12 -24.90
N PRO A 5 14.29 8.68 -25.95
CA PRO A 5 14.24 7.29 -26.39
C PRO A 5 14.71 6.34 -25.28
N LYS A 6 14.19 5.11 -25.24
CA LYS A 6 14.50 4.11 -24.20
C LYS A 6 16.00 3.94 -23.96
N GLU A 7 16.76 3.75 -25.03
CA GLU A 7 18.20 3.49 -24.96
C GLU A 7 18.95 4.69 -24.38
N VAL A 8 18.52 5.91 -24.74
CA VAL A 8 19.11 7.16 -24.23
C VAL A 8 18.77 7.32 -22.76
N PHE A 9 17.51 7.10 -22.36
CA PHE A 9 17.11 7.15 -20.96
C PHE A 9 17.92 6.18 -20.10
N ILE A 10 18.04 4.91 -20.52
CA ILE A 10 18.83 3.90 -19.79
C ILE A 10 20.29 4.32 -19.69
N SER A 11 20.87 4.86 -20.77
CA SER A 11 22.26 5.32 -20.76
C SER A 11 22.48 6.51 -19.81
N GLU A 12 21.60 7.50 -19.82
CA GLU A 12 21.70 8.67 -18.93
C GLU A 12 21.46 8.27 -17.47
N MET A 13 20.51 7.37 -17.20
CA MET A 13 20.30 6.81 -15.87
C MET A 13 21.56 6.15 -15.31
N LYS A 14 22.26 5.33 -16.11
CA LYS A 14 23.52 4.71 -15.69
C LYS A 14 24.58 5.75 -15.35
N LYS A 15 24.75 6.79 -16.19
CA LYS A 15 25.70 7.88 -15.93
C LYS A 15 25.36 8.64 -14.64
N ILE A 16 24.09 8.96 -14.42
CA ILE A 16 23.64 9.64 -13.20
C ILE A 16 23.94 8.80 -11.96
N ILE A 17 23.67 7.49 -12.02
CA ILE A 17 23.95 6.55 -10.92
C ILE A 17 25.46 6.48 -10.67
N GLU A 18 26.27 6.23 -11.70
CA GLU A 18 27.73 6.11 -11.61
C GLU A 18 28.38 7.40 -11.08
N LYS A 19 27.93 8.57 -11.55
CA LYS A 19 28.41 9.87 -11.08
C LYS A 19 28.13 10.10 -9.60
N ASN A 20 27.01 9.58 -9.10
CA ASN A 20 26.60 9.75 -7.70
C ASN A 20 27.06 8.60 -6.79
N ASP A 21 27.72 7.57 -7.33
CA ASP A 21 28.12 6.37 -6.57
C ASP A 21 29.04 6.70 -5.39
N ALA A 22 29.90 7.73 -5.52
CA ALA A 22 30.76 8.20 -4.42
C ALA A 22 29.99 8.74 -3.20
N LYS A 23 28.69 9.07 -3.33
CA LYS A 23 27.81 9.49 -2.24
C LYS A 23 27.13 8.30 -1.55
N ARG A 24 27.33 7.09 -2.06
CA ARG A 24 26.82 5.88 -1.43
C ARG A 24 27.67 5.58 -0.20
N PRO A 25 27.08 5.48 1.00
CA PRO A 25 27.84 5.07 2.17
C PRO A 25 28.35 3.64 1.95
N TYR A 26 29.61 3.38 2.33
CA TYR A 26 30.08 2.00 2.43
C TYR A 26 29.37 1.34 3.61
N ASP A 27 28.56 0.33 3.32
CA ASP A 27 27.84 -0.42 4.32
C ASP A 27 27.59 -1.85 3.83
N ILE A 28 27.53 -2.79 4.76
CA ILE A 28 27.27 -4.19 4.48
C ILE A 28 26.12 -4.64 5.37
N ASN A 29 24.98 -4.91 4.74
CA ASN A 29 23.88 -5.63 5.35
C ASN A 29 23.88 -7.06 4.82
N ILE A 30 24.01 -8.05 5.70
CA ILE A 30 24.10 -9.46 5.29
C ILE A 30 22.84 -9.92 4.55
N ILE A 31 21.68 -9.37 4.87
CA ILE A 31 20.41 -9.75 4.22
C ILE A 31 20.35 -9.22 2.79
N ASP A 32 20.91 -8.03 2.53
CA ASP A 32 21.05 -7.48 1.17
C ASP A 32 21.94 -8.39 0.31
N GLU A 33 23.12 -8.75 0.83
CA GLU A 33 24.13 -9.56 0.12
C GLU A 33 23.69 -11.01 -0.13
N LEU A 34 22.84 -11.56 0.76
CA LEU A 34 22.28 -12.90 0.58
C LEU A 34 21.08 -12.94 -0.37
N HIS A 35 20.64 -11.79 -0.88
CA HIS A 35 19.48 -11.67 -1.77
C HIS A 35 18.26 -12.44 -1.23
N ALA A 36 17.86 -12.11 0.01
CA ALA A 36 16.79 -12.79 0.71
C ALA A 36 15.51 -12.90 -0.14
N ASN A 37 15.09 -14.13 -0.44
CA ASN A 37 13.83 -14.41 -1.10
C ASN A 37 12.68 -14.50 -0.06
N GLU A 38 11.45 -14.69 -0.54
CA GLU A 38 10.25 -14.71 0.32
C GLU A 38 10.34 -15.76 1.43
N ASN A 39 10.87 -16.94 1.10
CA ASN A 39 11.11 -18.00 2.08
C ASN A 39 12.10 -17.57 3.18
N ALA A 40 13.15 -16.82 2.82
CA ALA A 40 14.08 -16.27 3.80
C ALA A 40 13.40 -15.25 4.73
N HIS A 41 12.53 -14.39 4.19
CA HIS A 41 11.74 -13.44 4.98
C HIS A 41 10.80 -14.13 5.96
N THR A 42 10.07 -15.15 5.52
CA THR A 42 9.20 -15.93 6.41
C THR A 42 10.00 -16.62 7.49
N ARG A 43 11.14 -17.22 7.13
CA ARG A 43 12.02 -17.87 8.10
C ARG A 43 12.51 -16.91 9.18
N LEU A 44 12.91 -15.71 8.78
CA LEU A 44 13.39 -14.67 9.69
C LEU A 44 12.27 -14.19 10.61
N LEU A 45 11.10 -13.84 10.06
CA LEU A 45 9.93 -13.42 10.84
C LEU A 45 9.55 -14.48 11.88
N MET A 46 9.40 -15.72 11.46
CA MET A 46 9.01 -16.82 12.34
C MET A 46 10.07 -17.10 13.43
N LYS A 47 11.36 -16.92 13.14
CA LYS A 47 12.42 -17.02 14.16
C LYS A 47 12.36 -15.89 15.18
N LEU A 48 12.03 -14.67 14.76
CA LEU A 48 11.79 -13.55 15.68
C LEU A 48 10.57 -13.85 16.56
N LEU A 49 9.47 -14.33 15.99
CA LEU A 49 8.25 -14.67 16.75
C LEU A 49 8.46 -15.85 17.72
N GLN A 50 9.38 -16.78 17.40
CA GLN A 50 9.74 -17.90 18.25
C GLN A 50 10.59 -17.49 19.47
N PHE A 51 11.15 -16.28 19.49
CA PHE A 51 11.93 -15.81 20.63
C PHE A 51 11.09 -15.86 21.91
N SER A 52 11.63 -16.57 22.92
CA SER A 52 10.99 -16.66 24.23
C SER A 52 11.98 -16.53 25.38
N ARG A 53 11.50 -15.93 26.46
CA ARG A 53 12.20 -15.81 27.74
C ARG A 53 11.27 -16.32 28.83
N ASN A 54 11.71 -17.29 29.63
CA ASN A 54 10.87 -17.92 30.66
C ASN A 54 9.49 -18.41 30.15
N ARG A 55 9.45 -18.95 28.92
CA ARG A 55 8.24 -19.37 28.20
C ARG A 55 7.27 -18.25 27.82
N GLU A 56 7.70 -16.99 27.91
CA GLU A 56 6.97 -15.84 27.37
C GLU A 56 7.50 -15.47 25.98
N TYR A 57 6.61 -15.39 25.00
CA TYR A 57 6.91 -15.08 23.61
C TYR A 57 6.65 -13.61 23.33
N PHE A 58 7.55 -12.74 23.80
CA PHE A 58 7.33 -11.29 23.78
C PHE A 58 7.04 -10.73 22.38
N ILE A 59 7.86 -11.10 21.40
CA ILE A 59 7.72 -10.62 20.01
C ILE A 59 6.43 -11.15 19.39
N LEU A 60 6.08 -12.42 19.65
CA LEU A 60 4.78 -12.97 19.22
C LEU A 60 3.61 -12.20 19.85
N ASN A 61 3.65 -11.90 21.14
CA ASN A 61 2.58 -11.17 21.80
C ASN A 61 2.39 -9.76 21.19
N LYS A 62 3.48 -9.06 20.89
CA LYS A 62 3.43 -7.77 20.19
C LYS A 62 2.89 -7.89 18.76
N PHE A 63 3.23 -8.97 18.07
CA PHE A 63 2.63 -9.28 16.78
C PHE A 63 1.12 -9.55 16.89
N LEU A 64 0.66 -10.26 17.92
CA LEU A 64 -0.77 -10.47 18.17
C LEU A 64 -1.51 -9.17 18.53
N GLU A 65 -0.86 -8.27 19.28
CA GLU A 65 -1.39 -6.92 19.54
C GLU A 65 -1.62 -6.16 18.22
N LEU A 66 -0.61 -6.16 17.33
CA LEU A 66 -0.73 -5.57 15.99
C LEU A 66 -1.88 -6.19 15.18
N LEU A 67 -2.06 -7.51 15.22
CA LEU A 67 -3.21 -8.16 14.55
C LEU A 67 -4.56 -7.67 15.10
N ASN A 68 -4.63 -7.44 16.40
CA ASN A 68 -5.84 -7.00 17.09
C ASN A 68 -6.16 -5.51 16.92
N GLU A 69 -5.23 -4.73 16.36
CA GLU A 69 -5.42 -3.32 15.99
C GLU A 69 -6.13 -3.15 14.64
N ASN A 70 -6.30 -4.23 13.86
CA ASN A 70 -7.04 -4.17 12.61
C ASN A 70 -8.50 -3.75 12.87
N GLU A 71 -8.90 -2.59 12.35
CA GLU A 71 -10.21 -1.97 12.61
C GLU A 71 -11.39 -2.84 12.14
N ASN A 72 -11.17 -3.67 11.12
CA ASN A 72 -12.18 -4.56 10.56
C ASN A 72 -12.25 -5.93 11.25
N LEU A 73 -11.35 -6.19 12.22
CA LEU A 73 -11.37 -7.38 13.04
C LEU A 73 -12.31 -7.16 14.24
N LYS A 74 -13.41 -7.92 14.27
CA LYS A 74 -14.38 -7.85 15.38
C LYS A 74 -13.74 -8.21 16.72
N THR A 75 -14.24 -7.59 17.79
CA THR A 75 -13.68 -7.73 19.15
C THR A 75 -13.68 -9.18 19.65
N ASP A 76 -14.68 -9.98 19.29
CA ASP A 76 -14.79 -11.41 19.64
C ASP A 76 -13.80 -12.31 18.88
N LEU A 77 -13.19 -11.79 17.81
CA LEU A 77 -12.15 -12.47 17.02
C LEU A 77 -10.72 -12.04 17.43
N LYS A 78 -10.56 -11.18 18.44
CA LYS A 78 -9.22 -10.76 18.88
C LYS A 78 -8.46 -11.89 19.56
N ILE A 79 -7.21 -12.07 19.17
CA ILE A 79 -6.31 -13.11 19.68
C ILE A 79 -5.56 -12.59 20.90
N LYS A 80 -5.94 -13.02 22.10
CA LYS A 80 -5.27 -12.57 23.32
C LYS A 80 -3.88 -13.17 23.50
N LYS A 81 -3.73 -14.48 23.25
CA LYS A 81 -2.49 -15.23 23.46
C LYS A 81 -2.55 -16.58 22.74
N ILE A 82 -1.40 -17.06 22.29
CA ILE A 82 -1.19 -18.44 21.88
C ILE A 82 -0.34 -19.12 22.95
N ASN A 83 -0.94 -20.01 23.73
CA ASN A 83 -0.20 -20.77 24.73
C ASN A 83 0.54 -21.94 24.07
N ASN A 84 1.75 -22.21 24.55
CA ASN A 84 2.64 -23.26 24.03
C ASN A 84 2.65 -23.30 22.48
N PRO A 85 3.08 -22.21 21.81
CA PRO A 85 3.02 -22.10 20.36
C PRO A 85 4.00 -23.07 19.69
N GLY A 86 3.51 -23.81 18.71
CA GLY A 86 4.28 -24.52 17.70
C GLY A 86 4.51 -23.64 16.48
N PHE A 87 5.68 -23.80 15.84
CA PHE A 87 6.08 -23.04 14.65
C PHE A 87 6.48 -24.01 13.54
N GLN A 88 5.85 -23.90 12.38
CA GLN A 88 6.14 -24.73 11.19
C GLN A 88 6.41 -23.83 9.98
N TYR A 89 7.26 -24.32 9.08
CA TYR A 89 7.70 -23.61 7.89
C TYR A 89 7.44 -24.50 6.68
N GLN A 90 6.88 -23.95 5.60
CA GLN A 90 6.60 -24.68 4.36
C GLN A 90 5.75 -25.96 4.55
N TRP A 91 5.02 -26.07 5.66
CA TRP A 91 4.19 -27.22 5.96
C TRP A 91 2.91 -27.15 5.13
N CYS A 92 2.63 -28.18 4.34
CA CYS A 92 1.51 -28.16 3.37
C CYS A 92 1.56 -26.94 2.43
N GLN A 93 2.76 -26.50 2.03
CA GLN A 93 3.00 -25.31 1.20
C GLN A 93 2.59 -23.98 1.85
N ILE A 94 2.29 -23.96 3.16
CA ILE A 94 2.08 -22.73 3.93
C ILE A 94 3.45 -22.16 4.28
N ASP A 95 3.70 -20.89 3.97
CA ASP A 95 5.01 -20.28 4.24
C ASP A 95 5.36 -20.33 5.72
N GLY A 96 4.45 -19.86 6.59
CA GLY A 96 4.60 -19.89 8.04
C GLY A 96 3.31 -20.29 8.75
N LEU A 97 3.40 -21.21 9.71
CA LEU A 97 2.27 -21.63 10.53
C LEU A 97 2.63 -21.54 12.01
N ILE A 98 1.82 -20.82 12.78
CA ILE A 98 1.88 -20.74 14.24
C ILE A 98 0.60 -21.36 14.79
N TYR A 99 0.68 -22.25 15.77
CA TYR A 99 -0.51 -22.87 16.34
C TYR A 99 -0.34 -23.22 17.81
N SER A 100 -1.43 -23.34 18.56
CA SER A 100 -1.37 -23.81 19.94
C SER A 100 -1.33 -25.33 20.00
N HIS A 101 -0.46 -25.87 20.85
CA HIS A 101 -0.48 -27.29 21.25
C HIS A 101 -1.52 -27.58 22.35
N GLU A 102 -2.23 -26.59 22.89
CA GLU A 102 -3.24 -26.81 23.93
C GLU A 102 -4.57 -27.29 23.35
N GLU A 103 -5.06 -28.43 23.83
CA GLU A 103 -6.33 -29.01 23.37
C GLU A 103 -7.55 -28.11 23.64
N ASN A 104 -7.52 -27.37 24.76
CA ASN A 104 -8.63 -26.51 25.22
C ASN A 104 -8.57 -25.08 24.65
N ASN A 105 -7.52 -24.73 23.92
CA ASN A 105 -7.34 -23.40 23.33
C ASN A 105 -6.72 -23.49 21.93
N LYS A 106 -7.34 -24.31 21.07
CA LYS A 106 -6.89 -24.50 19.69
C LYS A 106 -7.02 -23.20 18.92
N ILE A 107 -5.92 -22.78 18.32
CA ILE A 107 -5.82 -21.62 17.45
C ILE A 107 -4.66 -21.84 16.47
N ALA A 108 -4.82 -21.36 15.25
CA ALA A 108 -3.75 -21.31 14.26
C ALA A 108 -3.72 -19.97 13.54
N ILE A 109 -2.50 -19.53 13.22
CA ILE A 109 -2.21 -18.37 12.36
C ILE A 109 -1.38 -18.89 11.19
N ILE A 110 -1.96 -18.81 10.01
CA ILE A 110 -1.30 -19.00 8.72
C ILE A 110 -0.70 -17.65 8.32
N ILE A 111 0.58 -17.62 7.96
CA ILE A 111 1.26 -16.47 7.36
C ILE A 111 1.55 -16.83 5.91
N GLU A 112 0.94 -16.09 5.00
CA GLU A 112 1.22 -16.14 3.56
C GLU A 112 2.03 -14.90 3.20
N ASN A 113 3.27 -15.08 2.76
CA ASN A 113 4.21 -13.99 2.53
C ASN A 113 4.33 -13.65 1.05
N LYS A 114 4.08 -12.39 0.73
CA LYS A 114 4.09 -11.83 -0.63
C LYS A 114 5.01 -10.62 -0.75
N ILE A 115 6.04 -10.52 0.10
CA ILE A 115 6.98 -9.39 0.10
C ILE A 115 7.67 -9.17 -1.26
N ASN A 116 7.84 -10.21 -2.10
CA ASN A 116 8.38 -10.08 -3.46
C ASN A 116 7.32 -10.25 -4.55
N TRP A 117 6.06 -9.91 -4.24
CA TRP A 117 4.96 -9.96 -5.21
C TRP A 117 4.72 -11.35 -5.81
N ALA A 118 5.00 -12.44 -5.07
CA ALA A 118 4.65 -13.78 -5.53
C ALA A 118 3.21 -13.86 -6.01
N GLU A 119 3.03 -14.59 -7.11
CA GLU A 119 1.72 -14.82 -7.68
C GLU A 119 0.80 -15.52 -6.68
N ASP A 120 -0.47 -15.15 -6.72
CA ASP A 120 -1.50 -15.83 -5.95
C ASP A 120 -1.87 -17.12 -6.68
N GLN A 121 -1.79 -18.24 -5.98
CA GLN A 121 -2.19 -19.51 -6.58
C GLN A 121 -3.69 -19.72 -6.45
N LYS A 122 -4.32 -20.31 -7.48
CA LYS A 122 -5.74 -20.68 -7.44
C LYS A 122 -6.05 -21.49 -6.19
N GLU A 123 -7.12 -21.16 -5.47
CA GLU A 123 -7.62 -21.83 -4.25
C GLU A 123 -6.60 -21.96 -3.10
N GLN A 124 -5.54 -21.15 -3.09
CA GLN A 124 -4.45 -21.26 -2.13
C GLN A 124 -4.92 -21.14 -0.68
N ILE A 125 -5.66 -20.09 -0.35
CA ILE A 125 -6.13 -19.87 1.03
C ILE A 125 -7.06 -20.99 1.50
N LYS A 126 -7.96 -21.46 0.62
CA LYS A 126 -8.84 -22.60 0.90
C LYS A 126 -8.04 -23.83 1.28
N ARG A 127 -7.04 -24.20 0.47
CA ARG A 127 -6.18 -25.38 0.74
C ARG A 127 -5.50 -25.28 2.10
N TYR A 128 -4.98 -24.11 2.45
CA TYR A 128 -4.28 -23.93 3.72
C TYR A 128 -5.18 -24.09 4.92
N VAL A 129 -6.37 -23.47 4.91
CA VAL A 129 -7.36 -23.62 5.97
C VAL A 129 -7.77 -25.09 6.12
N GLU A 130 -8.02 -25.78 5.00
CA GLU A 130 -8.35 -27.20 5.02
C GLU A 130 -7.20 -28.09 5.54
N SER A 131 -5.95 -27.81 5.16
CA SER A 131 -4.78 -28.56 5.64
C SER A 131 -4.60 -28.41 7.15
N VAL A 132 -4.70 -27.18 7.67
CA VAL A 132 -4.63 -26.91 9.11
C VAL A 132 -5.80 -27.57 9.83
N ASN A 133 -7.01 -27.51 9.27
CA ASN A 133 -8.17 -28.14 9.86
C ASN A 133 -8.06 -29.66 9.94
N LYS A 134 -7.74 -30.31 8.82
CA LYS A 134 -7.72 -31.77 8.70
C LYS A 134 -6.50 -32.39 9.40
N ILE A 135 -5.33 -31.79 9.24
CA ILE A 135 -4.07 -32.41 9.69
C ILE A 135 -3.66 -31.94 11.08
N ALA A 136 -3.81 -30.64 11.40
CA ALA A 136 -3.52 -30.13 12.74
C ALA A 136 -4.73 -30.24 13.70
N ASN A 137 -5.89 -30.70 13.21
CA ASN A 137 -7.13 -30.87 13.98
C ASN A 137 -7.57 -29.55 14.66
N ILE A 138 -7.49 -28.44 13.92
CA ILE A 138 -7.87 -27.09 14.40
C ILE A 138 -9.15 -26.65 13.69
N PRO A 139 -10.25 -26.33 14.40
CA PRO A 139 -11.49 -25.88 13.79
C PRO A 139 -11.33 -24.63 12.91
N ASN A 140 -12.06 -24.54 11.78
CA ASN A 140 -11.98 -23.41 10.84
C ASN A 140 -12.25 -22.04 11.51
N ASP A 141 -13.14 -21.99 12.51
CA ASP A 141 -13.45 -20.79 13.27
C ASP A 141 -12.31 -20.34 14.21
N LYS A 142 -11.23 -21.12 14.29
CA LYS A 142 -10.01 -20.86 15.07
C LYS A 142 -8.77 -20.68 14.20
N ILE A 143 -8.92 -20.64 12.88
CA ILE A 143 -7.83 -20.43 11.93
C ILE A 143 -7.86 -18.98 11.43
N TYR A 144 -6.72 -18.31 11.53
CA TYR A 144 -6.47 -16.97 11.03
C TYR A 144 -5.51 -17.05 9.85
N VAL A 145 -5.68 -16.14 8.89
CA VAL A 145 -4.82 -16.03 7.72
C VAL A 145 -4.30 -14.60 7.65
N ILE A 146 -2.99 -14.46 7.74
CA ILE A 146 -2.28 -13.19 7.60
C ILE A 146 -1.69 -13.16 6.20
N TYR A 147 -2.20 -12.25 5.37
CA TYR A 147 -1.68 -12.00 4.04
C TYR A 147 -0.70 -10.83 4.13
N LEU A 148 0.59 -11.14 4.06
CA LEU A 148 1.66 -10.23 4.40
C LEU A 148 2.39 -9.76 3.14
N THR A 149 2.22 -8.49 2.79
CA THR A 149 2.76 -7.88 1.56
C THR A 149 3.92 -6.93 1.86
N ASP A 150 4.54 -6.34 0.83
CA ASP A 150 5.63 -5.37 1.05
C ASP A 150 5.11 -4.05 1.65
N ASP A 151 4.16 -3.39 1.00
CA ASP A 151 3.63 -2.06 1.33
C ASP A 151 2.10 -1.96 1.27
N GLY A 152 1.40 -3.08 1.08
CA GLY A 152 -0.06 -3.14 1.09
C GLY A 152 -0.75 -2.88 -0.26
N THR A 153 0.02 -2.55 -1.31
CA THR A 153 -0.53 -2.30 -2.65
C THR A 153 -0.99 -3.58 -3.35
N LYS A 154 -0.31 -4.71 -3.11
CA LYS A 154 -0.76 -6.02 -3.59
C LYS A 154 -2.00 -6.46 -2.81
N LYS A 155 -3.09 -6.73 -3.54
CA LYS A 155 -4.30 -7.36 -3.01
C LYS A 155 -4.34 -8.84 -3.42
N VAL A 156 -4.94 -9.67 -2.58
CA VAL A 156 -5.15 -11.07 -2.90
C VAL A 156 -6.14 -11.21 -4.06
N SER A 157 -5.82 -12.09 -5.01
CA SER A 157 -6.74 -12.40 -6.11
C SER A 157 -7.99 -13.14 -5.62
N SER A 158 -9.11 -12.94 -6.33
CA SER A 158 -10.34 -13.70 -6.10
C SER A 158 -10.19 -15.20 -6.40
N GLU A 159 -9.19 -15.57 -7.20
CA GLU A 159 -8.85 -16.96 -7.46
C GLU A 159 -8.23 -17.66 -6.26
N SER A 160 -7.45 -16.93 -5.45
CA SER A 160 -6.84 -17.45 -4.22
C SER A 160 -7.79 -17.34 -3.02
N LEU A 161 -8.40 -16.17 -2.81
CA LEU A 161 -9.41 -15.93 -1.77
C LEU A 161 -10.83 -16.15 -2.33
N THR A 162 -11.14 -17.42 -2.59
CA THR A 162 -12.44 -17.84 -3.15
C THR A 162 -13.61 -17.61 -2.19
N THR A 163 -14.85 -17.68 -2.69
CA THR A 163 -16.08 -17.59 -1.87
C THR A 163 -16.09 -18.60 -0.72
N GLU A 164 -15.59 -19.82 -0.95
CA GLU A 164 -15.47 -20.85 0.08
C GLU A 164 -14.44 -20.47 1.16
N ALA A 165 -13.27 -19.96 0.76
CA ALA A 165 -12.26 -19.47 1.70
C ALA A 165 -12.80 -18.29 2.54
N LYS A 166 -13.51 -17.36 1.90
CA LYS A 166 -14.21 -16.25 2.58
C LYS A 166 -15.19 -16.77 3.62
N ALA A 167 -15.98 -17.78 3.28
CA ALA A 167 -16.91 -18.42 4.21
C ALA A 167 -16.20 -19.09 5.39
N PHE A 168 -15.11 -19.84 5.15
CA PHE A 168 -14.31 -20.46 6.22
C PHE A 168 -13.73 -19.44 7.19
N LEU A 169 -13.33 -18.28 6.70
CA LEU A 169 -12.72 -17.21 7.49
C LEU A 169 -13.75 -16.23 8.08
N GLY A 170 -15.04 -16.39 7.77
CA GLY A 170 -16.11 -15.52 8.26
C GLY A 170 -16.04 -14.10 7.71
N ILE A 171 -15.55 -13.94 6.48
CA ILE A 171 -15.51 -12.65 5.78
C ILE A 171 -16.92 -12.26 5.37
N THR A 172 -17.30 -11.01 5.65
CA THR A 172 -18.58 -10.40 5.28
C THR A 172 -18.33 -9.01 4.71
N GLU A 173 -19.35 -8.35 4.16
CA GLU A 173 -19.23 -6.98 3.64
C GLU A 173 -18.65 -5.99 4.68
N ASN A 174 -18.99 -6.16 5.96
CA ASN A 174 -18.57 -5.25 7.05
C ASN A 174 -17.47 -5.82 7.96
N SER A 175 -16.78 -6.88 7.56
CA SER A 175 -15.78 -7.54 8.42
C SER A 175 -14.84 -8.41 7.62
N THR A 176 -13.54 -8.26 7.86
CA THR A 176 -12.50 -9.12 7.28
C THR A 176 -12.45 -10.51 7.94
N GLY A 177 -13.30 -10.75 8.94
CA GLY A 177 -13.36 -12.03 9.64
C GLY A 177 -12.01 -12.36 10.26
N ARG A 178 -11.48 -13.54 9.98
CA ARG A 178 -10.14 -13.98 10.42
C ARG A 178 -9.06 -13.86 9.34
N TYR A 179 -9.36 -13.14 8.25
CA TYR A 179 -8.39 -12.77 7.23
C TYR A 179 -7.86 -11.37 7.53
N ILE A 180 -6.55 -11.22 7.62
CA ILE A 180 -5.91 -9.97 8.02
C ILE A 180 -4.84 -9.63 6.98
N GLU A 181 -4.99 -8.49 6.34
CA GLU A 181 -3.95 -7.92 5.48
C GLU A 181 -3.00 -7.09 6.35
N LEU A 182 -1.70 -7.36 6.21
CA LEU A 182 -0.63 -6.55 6.78
C LEU A 182 0.44 -6.31 5.73
N ASN A 183 1.33 -5.37 5.98
CA ASN A 183 2.49 -5.13 5.15
C ASN A 183 3.77 -4.90 5.98
N TYR A 184 4.92 -5.12 5.35
CA TYR A 184 6.21 -4.94 6.00
C TYR A 184 6.54 -3.47 6.28
N LYS A 185 6.19 -2.56 5.37
CA LYS A 185 6.56 -1.13 5.44
C LYS A 185 5.90 -0.37 6.58
N ASP A 186 4.58 -0.49 6.69
CA ASP A 186 3.72 0.31 7.57
C ASP A 186 3.30 -0.45 8.83
N ASN A 187 3.40 -1.79 8.86
CA ASN A 187 3.05 -2.57 10.05
C ASN A 187 4.26 -3.20 10.73
N LEU A 188 4.99 -4.10 10.05
CA LEU A 188 6.08 -4.85 10.70
C LEU A 188 7.33 -4.02 10.97
N LEU A 189 7.72 -3.12 10.07
CA LEU A 189 8.90 -2.27 10.27
C LEU A 189 8.74 -1.35 11.50
N PRO A 190 7.63 -0.62 11.68
CA PRO A 190 7.37 0.10 12.93
C PRO A 190 7.37 -0.82 14.15
N LEU A 191 6.71 -1.97 14.09
CA LEU A 191 6.71 -2.96 15.18
C LEU A 191 8.13 -3.39 15.58
N PHE A 192 9.00 -3.68 14.62
CA PHE A 192 10.37 -4.08 14.89
C PHE A 192 11.21 -2.95 15.48
N LYS A 193 11.03 -1.71 15.00
CA LYS A 193 11.65 -0.52 15.60
C LYS A 193 11.23 -0.36 17.05
N ASP A 194 9.93 -0.49 17.34
CA ASP A 194 9.41 -0.44 18.70
C ASP A 194 10.03 -1.53 19.58
N ILE A 195 10.06 -2.78 19.12
CA ILE A 195 10.69 -3.88 19.86
C ILE A 195 12.16 -3.59 20.15
N LEU A 196 12.90 -3.01 19.20
CA LEU A 196 14.31 -2.66 19.38
C LEU A 196 14.51 -1.61 20.49
N THR A 197 13.52 -0.74 20.74
CA THR A 197 13.56 0.25 21.82
C THR A 197 13.18 -0.30 23.18
N TYR A 198 12.18 -1.19 23.26
CA TYR A 198 11.61 -1.64 24.53
C TYR A 198 12.25 -2.92 25.08
N LEU A 199 12.76 -3.81 24.22
CA LEU A 199 13.30 -5.08 24.68
C LEU A 199 14.71 -4.91 25.26
N GLU A 200 14.95 -5.47 26.44
CA GLU A 200 16.29 -5.54 27.01
C GLU A 200 17.08 -6.69 26.36
N PHE A 201 18.09 -6.33 25.56
CA PHE A 201 18.93 -7.30 24.82
C PHE A 201 20.25 -7.64 25.53
N SER A 202 20.33 -7.47 26.86
CA SER A 202 21.58 -7.65 27.59
C SER A 202 22.16 -9.06 27.45
N LYS A 203 21.31 -10.06 27.14
CA LYS A 203 21.72 -11.45 26.92
C LYS A 203 21.58 -11.91 25.45
N GLU A 204 20.83 -11.18 24.64
CA GLU A 204 20.45 -11.56 23.28
C GLU A 204 21.12 -10.67 22.22
N VAL A 205 22.43 -10.48 22.32
CA VAL A 205 23.21 -9.63 21.40
C VAL A 205 22.98 -10.00 19.93
N PHE A 206 22.90 -11.30 19.62
CA PHE A 206 22.64 -11.76 18.25
C PHE A 206 21.21 -11.48 17.79
N LEU A 207 20.21 -11.58 18.67
CA LEU A 207 18.83 -11.17 18.35
C LEU A 207 18.77 -9.68 18.06
N LYS A 208 19.44 -8.85 18.88
CA LYS A 208 19.53 -7.40 18.65
C LYS A 208 20.17 -7.10 17.30
N SER A 209 21.31 -7.72 17.01
CA SER A 209 22.01 -7.57 15.74
C SER A 209 21.15 -8.00 14.55
N THR A 210 20.40 -9.11 14.70
CA THR A 210 19.48 -9.61 13.67
C THR A 210 18.34 -8.62 13.43
N LEU A 211 17.75 -8.06 14.49
CA LEU A 211 16.69 -7.08 14.39
C LEU A 211 17.18 -5.77 13.76
N ILE A 212 18.37 -5.30 14.14
CA ILE A 212 19.01 -4.12 13.53
C ILE A 212 19.21 -4.35 12.03
N GLN A 213 19.83 -5.46 11.63
CA GLN A 213 20.05 -5.77 10.22
C GLN A 213 18.74 -5.93 9.45
N TYR A 214 17.71 -6.50 10.07
CA TYR A 214 16.43 -6.67 9.39
C TYR A 214 15.64 -5.38 9.23
N ILE A 215 15.62 -4.54 10.26
CA ILE A 215 15.08 -3.17 10.17
C ILE A 215 15.80 -2.42 9.07
N ASP A 216 17.13 -2.45 9.08
CA ASP A 216 17.95 -1.79 8.09
C ASP A 216 17.71 -2.29 6.66
N TYR A 217 17.55 -3.60 6.48
CA TYR A 217 17.17 -4.21 5.21
C TYR A 217 15.82 -3.67 4.72
N LEU A 218 14.81 -3.68 5.58
CA LEU A 218 13.47 -3.19 5.25
C LEU A 218 13.50 -1.69 4.94
N GLU A 219 14.27 -0.90 5.69
CA GLU A 219 14.49 0.51 5.36
C GLU A 219 15.14 0.68 3.99
N GLY A 220 16.09 -0.17 3.61
CA GLY A 220 16.70 -0.13 2.28
C GLY A 220 15.68 -0.44 1.19
N ARG A 221 14.96 -1.55 1.37
CA ARG A 221 13.90 -2.01 0.47
C ARG A 221 12.84 -0.93 0.23
N PHE A 222 12.45 -0.20 1.27
CA PHE A 222 11.45 0.86 1.19
C PHE A 222 12.06 2.25 0.96
N GLY A 223 13.37 2.33 0.75
CA GLY A 223 14.06 3.59 0.46
C GLY A 223 14.09 4.59 1.62
N LEU A 224 13.94 4.12 2.86
CA LEU A 224 13.88 4.87 4.11
C LEU A 224 15.24 5.00 4.83
N ARG A 225 16.32 4.37 4.31
CA ARG A 225 17.66 4.48 4.91
C ARG A 225 18.15 5.93 4.91
N GLU A 226 18.33 6.48 6.11
CA GLU A 226 18.84 7.84 6.33
C GLU A 226 20.18 8.09 5.63
N ARG A 227 21.11 7.14 5.75
CA ARG A 227 22.45 7.24 5.16
C ARG A 227 22.47 7.24 3.63
N GLU A 228 21.42 6.73 2.99
CA GLU A 228 21.30 6.74 1.52
C GLU A 228 20.60 8.01 0.99
N LYS A 229 20.11 8.89 1.89
CA LYS A 229 19.36 10.09 1.48
C LYS A 229 20.14 11.01 0.55
N GLU A 230 21.42 11.22 0.80
CA GLU A 230 22.25 12.10 -0.04
C GLU A 230 22.42 11.55 -1.46
N PHE A 231 22.69 10.25 -1.57
CA PHE A 231 22.77 9.52 -2.84
C PHE A 231 21.48 9.67 -3.64
N TYR A 232 20.33 9.30 -3.05
CA TYR A 232 19.05 9.40 -3.75
C TYR A 232 18.67 10.85 -4.06
N SER A 233 18.84 11.78 -3.13
CA SER A 233 18.51 13.19 -3.34
C SER A 233 19.25 13.78 -4.54
N SER A 234 20.52 13.40 -4.71
CA SER A 234 21.35 13.83 -5.82
C SER A 234 20.87 13.26 -7.16
N ILE A 235 20.60 11.95 -7.22
CA ILE A 235 20.00 11.32 -8.41
C ILE A 235 18.67 11.99 -8.75
N MET A 236 17.84 12.29 -7.75
CA MET A 236 16.56 12.95 -7.98
C MET A 236 16.72 14.37 -8.55
N SER A 237 17.77 15.11 -8.16
CA SER A 237 18.04 16.45 -8.74
C SER A 237 18.41 16.32 -10.22
N GLU A 238 19.33 15.42 -10.54
CA GLU A 238 19.79 15.21 -11.92
C GLU A 238 18.68 14.66 -12.82
N LEU A 239 17.76 13.85 -12.26
CA LEU A 239 16.56 13.42 -12.98
C LEU A 239 15.64 14.58 -13.34
N LEU A 240 15.40 15.51 -12.41
CA LEU A 240 14.59 16.70 -12.69
C LEU A 240 15.23 17.54 -13.81
N GLU A 241 16.55 17.69 -13.78
CA GLU A 241 17.29 18.38 -14.85
C GLU A 241 17.19 17.63 -16.19
N LEU A 242 17.37 16.31 -16.20
CA LEU A 242 17.28 15.47 -17.40
C LEU A 242 15.92 15.60 -18.11
N PHE A 243 14.86 15.69 -17.30
CA PHE A 243 13.48 15.82 -17.77
C PHE A 243 13.03 17.27 -18.02
N ASP A 244 13.91 18.25 -17.80
CA ASP A 244 13.60 19.68 -17.85
C ASP A 244 12.38 20.04 -16.98
N ILE A 245 12.41 19.57 -15.74
CA ILE A 245 11.38 19.78 -14.73
C ILE A 245 11.88 20.83 -13.73
N ASP A 246 11.41 22.06 -13.88
CA ASP A 246 11.53 23.09 -12.86
C ASP A 246 10.33 23.02 -11.91
N LEU A 247 10.58 22.96 -10.60
CA LEU A 247 9.55 22.94 -9.56
C LEU A 247 9.30 24.32 -8.92
N ILE A 248 10.04 25.35 -9.35
CA ILE A 248 9.92 26.73 -8.90
C ILE A 248 8.60 27.33 -9.40
N ASN A 249 7.82 27.95 -8.50
CA ASN A 249 6.52 28.57 -8.80
C ASN A 249 5.46 27.64 -9.42
N VAL A 250 5.67 26.32 -9.35
CA VAL A 250 4.74 25.33 -9.87
C VAL A 250 3.66 25.03 -8.83
N THR A 251 2.39 25.14 -9.23
CA THR A 251 1.24 24.81 -8.37
C THR A 251 1.21 23.32 -8.05
N LEU A 252 0.54 22.97 -6.96
CA LEU A 252 0.43 21.59 -6.53
C LEU A 252 -0.25 20.68 -7.59
N LYS A 253 -1.24 21.21 -8.31
CA LYS A 253 -1.87 20.56 -9.48
C LYS A 253 -0.84 20.25 -10.58
N GLN A 254 0.00 21.21 -10.93
CA GLN A 254 0.99 21.02 -11.98
C GLN A 254 2.07 20.00 -11.55
N ARG A 255 2.48 20.01 -10.27
CA ARG A 255 3.38 18.99 -9.71
C ARG A 255 2.81 17.58 -9.82
N ALA A 256 1.51 17.42 -9.53
CA ALA A 256 0.80 16.16 -9.72
C ALA A 256 0.78 15.71 -11.19
N GLN A 257 0.47 16.63 -12.12
CA GLN A 257 0.48 16.34 -13.56
C GLN A 257 1.86 15.90 -14.04
N ILE A 258 2.92 16.61 -13.65
CA ILE A 258 4.30 16.27 -13.96
C ILE A 258 4.64 14.85 -13.48
N TYR A 259 4.28 14.51 -12.23
CA TYR A 259 4.55 13.19 -11.68
C TYR A 259 3.82 12.07 -12.46
N TYR A 260 2.57 12.28 -12.84
CA TYR A 260 1.83 11.31 -13.66
C TYR A 260 2.38 11.16 -15.08
N GLU A 261 2.71 12.28 -15.73
CA GLU A 261 3.35 12.26 -17.05
C GLU A 261 4.66 11.47 -17.00
N LEU A 262 5.43 11.63 -15.93
CA LEU A 262 6.68 10.92 -15.72
C LEU A 262 6.47 9.43 -15.46
N ILE A 263 5.49 9.05 -14.61
CA ILE A 263 5.14 7.64 -14.39
C ILE A 263 4.73 6.97 -15.68
N ASN A 264 3.78 7.56 -16.41
CA ASN A 264 3.25 6.96 -17.64
C ASN A 264 4.35 6.81 -18.68
N TYR A 265 5.22 7.81 -18.78
CA TYR A 265 6.38 7.73 -19.65
C TYR A 265 7.31 6.55 -19.27
N ILE A 266 7.64 6.39 -18.00
CA ILE A 266 8.59 5.33 -17.58
C ILE A 266 7.95 3.94 -17.57
N LYS A 267 6.71 3.81 -17.12
CA LYS A 267 6.02 2.51 -17.02
C LYS A 267 5.48 2.04 -18.36
N ASP A 268 4.89 2.93 -19.14
CA ASP A 268 4.12 2.58 -20.34
C ASP A 268 4.87 2.92 -21.63
N ASP A 269 5.40 4.15 -21.75
CA ASP A 269 6.03 4.60 -23.01
C ASP A 269 7.42 3.97 -23.25
N LEU A 270 8.21 3.75 -22.19
CA LEU A 270 9.57 3.21 -22.30
C LEU A 270 9.64 1.71 -22.56
N ASN A 271 8.53 0.97 -22.38
CA ASN A 271 8.46 -0.49 -22.56
C ASN A 271 9.67 -1.22 -21.93
N LEU A 272 9.93 -0.93 -20.66
CA LEU A 272 11.03 -1.50 -19.89
C LEU A 272 10.80 -2.99 -19.63
N ASN A 273 11.87 -3.79 -19.59
CA ASN A 273 11.73 -5.16 -19.14
C ASN A 273 11.42 -5.20 -17.61
N PRO A 274 10.96 -6.34 -17.05
CA PRO A 274 10.56 -6.39 -15.64
C PRO A 274 11.66 -5.95 -14.65
N VAL A 275 12.93 -6.25 -14.94
CA VAL A 275 14.06 -5.88 -14.08
C VAL A 275 14.32 -4.37 -14.13
N GLU A 276 14.35 -3.81 -15.34
CA GLU A 276 14.49 -2.35 -15.56
C GLU A 276 13.33 -1.59 -14.92
N SER A 277 12.10 -2.08 -15.10
CA SER A 277 10.88 -1.48 -14.55
C SER A 277 10.93 -1.43 -13.03
N HIS A 278 11.34 -2.52 -12.37
CA HIS A 278 11.48 -2.57 -10.91
C HIS A 278 12.60 -1.66 -10.38
N LEU A 279 13.73 -1.58 -11.08
CA LEU A 279 14.84 -0.70 -10.69
C LEU A 279 14.42 0.77 -10.75
N TYR A 280 13.83 1.19 -11.88
CA TYR A 280 13.47 2.60 -12.09
C TYR A 280 12.19 3.01 -11.35
N SER A 281 11.28 2.08 -11.05
CA SER A 281 10.13 2.37 -10.18
C SER A 281 10.55 2.77 -8.76
N THR A 282 11.63 2.19 -8.24
CA THR A 282 12.17 2.58 -6.93
C THR A 282 12.65 4.03 -6.92
N PHE A 283 13.30 4.48 -7.99
CA PHE A 283 13.69 5.89 -8.14
C PHE A 283 12.47 6.80 -8.31
N LEU A 284 11.43 6.35 -9.02
CA LEU A 284 10.18 7.09 -9.19
C LEU A 284 9.41 7.31 -7.91
N GLU A 285 9.30 6.29 -7.05
CA GLU A 285 8.64 6.44 -5.75
C GLU A 285 9.37 7.46 -4.87
N LYS A 286 10.70 7.49 -4.92
CA LYS A 286 11.49 8.52 -4.22
C LYS A 286 11.35 9.90 -4.86
N LEU A 287 11.23 9.96 -6.18
CA LEU A 287 11.01 11.21 -6.92
C LEU A 287 9.63 11.80 -6.62
N LYS A 288 8.63 10.96 -6.37
CA LYS A 288 7.29 11.37 -5.91
C LYS A 288 7.38 12.29 -4.72
N ASP A 289 8.16 11.94 -3.70
CA ASP A 289 8.27 12.74 -2.48
C ASP A 289 8.98 14.08 -2.73
N LYS A 290 9.86 14.16 -3.73
CA LYS A 290 10.54 15.40 -4.11
C LYS A 290 9.66 16.32 -4.96
N ILE A 291 8.96 15.76 -5.96
CA ILE A 291 8.02 16.51 -6.80
C ILE A 291 6.79 16.92 -5.97
N TYR A 292 6.34 16.03 -5.10
CA TYR A 292 5.04 16.06 -4.45
C TYR A 292 5.06 15.55 -2.99
N PRO A 293 5.74 16.28 -2.07
CA PRO A 293 5.93 15.85 -0.68
C PRO A 293 4.60 15.68 0.08
N LYS A 294 4.64 14.87 1.14
CA LYS A 294 3.46 14.64 2.01
C LYS A 294 3.16 15.94 2.73
N ASN A 295 2.03 16.56 2.43
CA ASN A 295 1.52 17.65 3.25
C ASN A 295 0.93 17.02 4.51
N GLU A 296 1.61 17.21 5.65
CA GLU A 296 1.09 16.84 6.97
C GLU A 296 -0.04 17.77 7.43
N GLN A 297 -0.12 18.96 6.82
CA GLN A 297 -1.22 19.89 7.05
C GLN A 297 -2.14 19.89 5.84
N PRO A 298 -3.48 19.83 6.05
CA PRO A 298 -4.41 20.05 4.97
C PRO A 298 -4.15 21.44 4.38
N GLY A 299 -3.62 21.49 3.16
CA GLY A 299 -3.57 22.71 2.39
C GLY A 299 -4.98 23.16 2.03
N THR A 300 -5.10 24.19 1.21
CA THR A 300 -6.42 24.58 0.73
C THR A 300 -7.13 23.40 0.05
N VAL A 301 -8.45 23.27 0.22
CA VAL A 301 -9.26 22.09 -0.18
C VAL A 301 -8.93 21.62 -1.60
N LYS A 302 -8.64 22.54 -2.51
CA LYS A 302 -8.15 22.29 -3.86
C LYS A 302 -6.84 21.49 -3.92
N ASN A 303 -5.80 21.94 -3.24
CA ASN A 303 -4.48 21.28 -3.20
C ASN A 303 -4.58 19.88 -2.58
N ASN A 304 -5.47 19.81 -1.60
CA ASN A 304 -5.79 18.65 -0.80
C ASN A 304 -6.50 17.54 -1.59
N PHE A 305 -7.45 17.91 -2.46
CA PHE A 305 -8.13 16.96 -3.34
C PHE A 305 -7.17 16.35 -4.38
N TYR A 306 -6.27 17.14 -5.00
CA TYR A 306 -5.22 16.56 -5.86
C TYR A 306 -4.27 15.65 -5.06
N HIS A 307 -3.97 15.99 -3.80
CA HIS A 307 -3.13 15.15 -2.93
C HIS A 307 -3.72 13.77 -2.73
N TYR A 308 -5.04 13.69 -2.61
CA TYR A 308 -5.78 12.47 -2.41
C TYR A 308 -5.73 11.56 -3.66
N PHE A 309 -5.99 12.06 -4.89
CA PHE A 309 -5.92 11.21 -6.09
C PHE A 309 -4.48 10.84 -6.51
N VAL A 310 -3.48 11.68 -6.24
CA VAL A 310 -2.08 11.38 -6.63
C VAL A 310 -1.45 10.27 -5.80
N ARG A 311 -1.96 10.03 -4.59
CA ARG A 311 -1.30 9.15 -3.61
C ARG A 311 -1.83 7.71 -3.57
N HIS A 312 -2.96 7.43 -4.21
CA HIS A 312 -3.57 6.10 -4.27
C HIS A 312 -3.22 5.45 -5.64
N PRO A 313 -2.25 4.53 -5.71
CA PRO A 313 -1.75 3.95 -6.98
C PRO A 313 -2.78 3.08 -7.72
N GLU A 314 -3.80 2.59 -7.03
CA GLU A 314 -5.04 2.05 -7.58
C GLU A 314 -5.81 3.04 -8.47
N ASN A 315 -5.33 4.28 -8.64
CA ASN A 315 -5.87 5.27 -9.55
C ASN A 315 -5.37 5.18 -10.99
N MET A 316 -4.57 4.17 -11.34
CA MET A 316 -4.31 3.86 -12.76
C MET A 316 -5.62 3.62 -13.54
N TYR A 317 -6.73 3.33 -12.86
CA TYR A 317 -8.05 3.23 -13.47
C TYR A 317 -8.60 4.58 -13.96
N LEU A 318 -8.09 5.73 -13.48
CA LEU A 318 -8.39 7.06 -14.05
C LEU A 318 -7.83 7.24 -15.48
N LEU A 319 -6.93 6.36 -15.94
CA LEU A 319 -6.38 6.33 -17.31
C LEU A 319 -7.14 5.35 -18.23
N LYS A 320 -7.89 4.37 -17.69
CA LYS A 320 -8.78 3.47 -18.48
C LYS A 320 -10.01 4.17 -19.03
N PHE A 321 -10.29 5.32 -18.47
CA PHE A 321 -11.15 6.35 -18.95
C PHE A 321 -10.56 6.97 -20.24
N LYS A 322 -10.77 6.29 -21.37
CA LYS A 322 -10.70 6.94 -22.68
C LYS A 322 -11.81 8.00 -22.73
N GLU A 323 -11.46 9.22 -22.31
CA GLU A 323 -12.24 10.46 -22.40
C GLU A 323 -13.36 10.78 -21.38
N PRO A 324 -13.16 10.80 -20.05
CA PRO A 324 -13.75 11.82 -19.22
C PRO A 324 -12.88 13.06 -19.39
N PHE A 325 -13.36 14.01 -20.17
CA PHE A 325 -12.76 15.33 -20.18
C PHE A 325 -12.97 15.95 -18.80
N ILE A 326 -11.98 15.78 -17.90
CA ILE A 326 -11.93 16.52 -16.65
C ILE A 326 -11.60 17.97 -17.00
N ASN A 327 -12.63 18.74 -17.35
CA ASN A 327 -12.48 20.14 -17.68
C ASN A 327 -12.55 20.97 -16.40
N PHE A 328 -11.39 21.45 -15.96
CA PHE A 328 -11.33 22.43 -14.88
C PHE A 328 -11.67 23.80 -15.45
N GLN A 329 -12.96 24.12 -15.53
CA GLN A 329 -13.44 25.38 -16.11
C GLN A 329 -12.95 26.61 -15.31
N ASN A 330 -12.65 26.45 -14.00
CA ASN A 330 -12.11 27.48 -13.11
C ASN A 330 -11.30 26.87 -11.95
N LYS A 331 -10.65 27.70 -11.11
CA LYS A 331 -9.74 27.24 -10.03
C LYS A 331 -10.33 26.19 -9.08
N ASN A 332 -11.65 26.08 -8.93
CA ASN A 332 -12.31 25.21 -7.94
C ASN A 332 -13.49 24.38 -8.51
N ARG A 333 -13.55 24.16 -9.83
CA ARG A 333 -14.62 23.37 -10.46
C ARG A 333 -14.04 22.26 -11.33
N MET A 334 -14.62 21.08 -11.24
CA MET A 334 -14.25 19.88 -11.97
C MET A 334 -15.48 19.34 -12.68
N ASN A 335 -15.48 19.29 -14.01
CA ASN A 335 -16.54 18.63 -14.76
C ASN A 335 -16.08 17.24 -15.17
N ILE A 336 -16.89 16.21 -14.93
CA ILE A 336 -16.68 14.84 -15.43
C ILE A 336 -17.66 14.64 -16.58
N ILE A 337 -17.13 14.47 -17.79
CA ILE A 337 -17.91 14.45 -19.04
C ILE A 337 -17.66 13.13 -19.79
N GLN A 338 -18.62 12.18 -19.73
CA GLN A 338 -18.83 10.92 -20.51
C GLN A 338 -18.71 9.58 -19.74
N LEU A 339 -19.53 8.53 -19.96
CA LEU A 339 -20.40 8.10 -21.08
C LEU A 339 -21.86 7.82 -20.62
N LYS A 340 -22.84 8.38 -21.35
CA LYS A 340 -24.29 8.48 -21.07
C LYS A 340 -24.63 9.55 -20.02
N ASP A 341 -25.65 10.36 -20.30
CA ASP A 341 -26.25 11.32 -19.36
C ASP A 341 -26.29 10.75 -17.93
N PRO A 342 -25.92 11.51 -16.88
CA PRO A 342 -25.79 12.97 -16.82
C PRO A 342 -24.35 13.53 -16.72
N GLU A 343 -24.16 14.79 -17.13
CA GLU A 343 -22.96 15.60 -16.87
C GLU A 343 -22.82 15.87 -15.36
N ILE A 344 -21.64 15.63 -14.78
CA ILE A 344 -21.37 15.83 -13.35
C ILE A 344 -20.40 17.02 -13.20
N GLU A 345 -20.80 18.04 -12.46
CA GLU A 345 -19.95 19.17 -12.04
C GLU A 345 -19.70 19.06 -10.55
N ILE A 346 -18.44 18.96 -10.14
CA ILE A 346 -17.99 18.96 -8.75
C ILE A 346 -17.33 20.32 -8.49
N GLU A 347 -17.92 21.12 -7.62
CA GLU A 347 -17.41 22.41 -7.16
C GLU A 347 -16.79 22.25 -5.76
N PHE A 348 -15.49 22.50 -5.69
CA PHE A 348 -14.74 22.56 -4.45
C PHE A 348 -14.87 23.94 -3.80
N PRO A 349 -14.78 24.04 -2.46
CA PRO A 349 -14.64 25.31 -1.77
C PRO A 349 -13.51 26.16 -2.36
N ASN A 350 -13.72 27.47 -2.49
CA ASN A 350 -12.62 28.40 -2.74
C ASN A 350 -11.70 28.46 -1.51
N ASP A 351 -10.40 28.66 -1.74
CA ASP A 351 -9.35 28.82 -0.72
C ASP A 351 -9.65 29.88 0.38
N ASN A 352 -10.64 30.77 0.17
CA ASN A 352 -10.99 31.91 1.02
C ASN A 352 -12.35 31.79 1.74
N LEU A 353 -12.97 30.61 1.81
CA LEU A 353 -14.30 30.45 2.44
C LEU A 353 -14.30 29.38 3.55
N ASN A 354 -14.99 29.68 4.65
CA ASN A 354 -15.38 28.78 5.76
C ASN A 354 -16.28 27.61 5.32
N LYS A 355 -16.26 27.22 4.04
CA LYS A 355 -17.16 26.21 3.50
C LYS A 355 -16.45 24.86 3.58
N GLU A 356 -16.88 24.05 4.55
CA GLU A 356 -16.37 22.69 4.78
C GLU A 356 -17.04 21.64 3.88
N THR A 357 -17.74 22.05 2.82
CA THR A 357 -18.49 21.13 1.95
C THR A 357 -18.08 21.22 0.48
N ILE A 358 -17.90 20.07 -0.15
CA ILE A 358 -17.79 19.92 -1.61
C ILE A 358 -19.21 19.86 -2.18
N THR A 359 -19.45 20.60 -3.27
CA THR A 359 -20.76 20.69 -3.93
C THR A 359 -20.74 19.84 -5.20
N ILE A 360 -21.57 18.81 -5.29
CA ILE A 360 -21.73 18.00 -6.50
C ILE A 360 -23.03 18.40 -7.17
N ARG A 361 -22.96 18.71 -8.46
CA ARG A 361 -24.07 19.03 -9.35
C ARG A 361 -24.18 17.98 -10.43
N THR A 362 -25.36 17.42 -10.64
CA THR A 362 -25.59 16.42 -11.70
C THR A 362 -26.72 16.91 -12.61
N LYS A 363 -26.51 16.81 -13.92
CA LYS A 363 -27.44 17.32 -14.94
C LYS A 363 -28.29 16.19 -15.52
N LYS A 364 -29.43 15.89 -14.91
CA LYS A 364 -30.33 14.83 -15.40
C LYS A 364 -31.16 15.36 -16.58
N ALA A 365 -31.01 14.76 -17.77
CA ALA A 365 -31.86 15.07 -18.91
C ALA A 365 -33.28 14.53 -18.67
N ILE A 366 -34.19 15.38 -18.20
CA ILE A 366 -35.60 15.02 -18.02
C ILE A 366 -36.33 15.31 -19.34
N ASN A 367 -36.45 14.27 -20.16
CA ASN A 367 -37.19 14.22 -21.43
C ASN A 367 -36.63 15.06 -22.59
N TYR A 368 -36.39 14.38 -23.73
CA TYR A 368 -35.93 14.91 -25.02
C TYR A 368 -36.79 16.08 -25.58
N TRP A 369 -37.99 16.30 -25.02
CA TRP A 369 -38.98 17.28 -25.47
C TRP A 369 -39.12 18.53 -24.58
N GLN A 370 -38.54 18.53 -23.37
CA GLN A 370 -38.54 19.69 -22.48
C GLN A 370 -37.09 20.09 -22.21
N ARG A 371 -36.61 21.14 -22.90
CA ARG A 371 -35.26 21.71 -22.72
C ARG A 371 -35.09 22.44 -21.37
N GLN A 372 -35.45 21.81 -20.26
CA GLN A 372 -35.23 22.31 -18.90
C GLN A 372 -34.08 21.49 -18.30
N ASN A 373 -32.90 22.12 -18.15
CA ASN A 373 -31.77 21.50 -17.47
C ASN A 373 -32.03 21.58 -15.95
N ILE A 374 -32.41 20.47 -15.33
CA ILE A 374 -32.53 20.37 -13.87
C ILE A 374 -31.18 19.89 -13.33
N PHE A 375 -30.59 20.67 -12.41
CA PHE A 375 -29.37 20.31 -11.71
C PHE A 375 -29.71 19.83 -10.30
N TYR A 376 -29.34 18.60 -9.96
CA TYR A 376 -29.37 18.12 -8.58
C TYR A 376 -28.08 18.55 -7.90
N THR A 377 -28.18 19.28 -6.79
CA THR A 377 -27.02 19.75 -6.02
C THR A 377 -26.99 19.04 -4.67
N LYS A 378 -25.86 18.43 -4.31
CA LYS A 378 -25.62 17.89 -2.97
C LYS A 378 -24.33 18.46 -2.40
N GLU A 379 -24.38 18.84 -1.13
CA GLU A 379 -23.21 19.29 -0.38
C GLU A 379 -22.73 18.18 0.54
N ILE A 380 -21.42 17.96 0.58
CA ILE A 380 -20.79 16.87 1.32
C ILE A 380 -19.62 17.39 2.13
N PRO A 381 -19.54 17.11 3.44
CA PRO A 381 -18.38 17.49 4.23
C PRO A 381 -17.08 16.96 3.61
N TYR A 382 -16.10 17.82 3.40
CA TYR A 382 -14.83 17.43 2.76
C TYR A 382 -14.12 16.31 3.54
N VAL A 383 -14.27 16.30 4.87
CA VAL A 383 -13.72 15.28 5.77
C VAL A 383 -14.25 13.87 5.51
N GLU A 384 -15.44 13.74 4.93
CA GLU A 384 -16.00 12.43 4.56
C GLU A 384 -15.35 11.90 3.28
N ILE A 385 -15.08 12.79 2.32
CA ILE A 385 -14.40 12.43 1.07
C ILE A 385 -12.96 11.96 1.34
N TYR A 386 -12.31 12.51 2.36
CA TYR A 386 -10.97 12.07 2.78
C TYR A 386 -10.88 10.67 3.36
N LYS A 387 -12.01 10.13 3.82
CA LYS A 387 -12.07 8.77 4.38
C LYS A 387 -12.31 7.71 3.32
N MET A 388 -12.75 8.13 2.13
CA MET A 388 -13.01 7.23 1.02
C MET A 388 -11.68 6.83 0.37
N THR A 389 -11.70 5.83 -0.50
CA THR A 389 -10.76 5.70 -1.61
C THR A 389 -11.30 6.45 -2.83
N PRO A 390 -10.48 6.77 -3.83
CA PRO A 390 -10.94 7.32 -5.09
C PRO A 390 -12.04 6.51 -5.77
N VAL A 391 -11.98 5.18 -5.72
CA VAL A 391 -13.01 4.28 -6.24
C VAL A 391 -14.30 4.44 -5.45
N GLU A 392 -14.23 4.37 -4.12
CA GLU A 392 -15.38 4.60 -3.24
C GLU A 392 -15.99 5.99 -3.45
N PHE A 393 -15.17 7.02 -3.71
CA PHE A 393 -15.65 8.35 -4.05
C PHE A 393 -16.45 8.35 -5.36
N PHE A 394 -15.94 7.71 -6.42
CA PHE A 394 -16.70 7.64 -7.69
C PHE A 394 -17.96 6.79 -7.56
N ASP A 395 -17.90 5.64 -6.88
CA ASP A 395 -19.07 4.80 -6.61
C ASP A 395 -20.13 5.58 -5.83
N PHE A 396 -19.72 6.30 -4.81
CA PHE A 396 -20.58 7.21 -4.06
C PHE A 396 -21.21 8.30 -4.95
N ILE A 397 -20.46 8.88 -5.90
CA ILE A 397 -21.00 9.83 -6.88
C ILE A 397 -22.04 9.16 -7.79
N TYR A 398 -21.81 7.92 -8.23
CA TYR A 398 -22.75 7.17 -9.06
C TYR A 398 -24.04 6.82 -8.31
N GLU A 399 -23.94 6.34 -7.07
CA GLU A 399 -25.11 6.08 -6.22
C GLU A 399 -25.96 7.35 -6.04
N LEU A 400 -25.30 8.51 -5.94
CA LEU A 400 -25.95 9.81 -5.86
C LEU A 400 -26.75 10.20 -7.11
N ILE A 401 -26.32 9.73 -8.27
CA ILE A 401 -26.91 10.02 -9.57
C ILE A 401 -28.11 9.11 -9.82
N ASP A 402 -27.98 7.86 -9.38
CA ASP A 402 -29.00 6.82 -9.53
C ASP A 402 -30.15 6.98 -8.49
N SER A 403 -29.88 7.59 -7.33
CA SER A 403 -30.89 8.04 -6.35
C SER A 403 -31.65 9.28 -6.80
#